data_AF-A0A5C5ZKD3-F1
#
_entry.id   AF-A0A5C5ZKD3-F1
#
_cell.length_a   1.000
_cell.length_b   1.000
_cell.length_c   1.000
_cell.angle_alpha   90.00
_cell.angle_beta   90.00
_cell.angle_gamma   90.00
#
_symmetry.space_group_name_H-M   'P 1'
#
loop_
_entity.id
_entity.type
_entity.pdbx_description
1 polymer ?
#
loop_
_entity_poly.entity_id
_entity_poly.type
_entity_poly.pdbx_seq_one_letter_code
_entity_poly.pdbx_strand_id
1 'polypeptide(L)' 'MNNTEHFVDEFASYAKQRLASDGALSIDRLYDEWRESQSFEEDRLALEASLRDMEHGETGRPFDDFANEFRRRNKV' A
#
# COMPACT_ATOMS: atom_id res chain seq x y z
N MET A 1 3.47 1.38 20.44
CA MET A 1 3.95 0.09 19.90
C MET A 1 4.92 0.40 18.80
N ASN A 2 6.06 -0.29 18.76
CA ASN A 2 7.07 -0.09 17.73
C ASN A 2 6.58 -0.73 16.42
N ASN A 3 6.66 -0.04 15.28
CA ASN A 3 6.15 -0.57 13.99
C ASN A 3 6.74 -1.94 13.65
N THR A 4 8.00 -2.18 14.02
CA THR A 4 8.66 -3.47 13.81
C THR A 4 8.01 -4.61 14.59
N GLU A 5 7.56 -4.37 15.82
CA GLU A 5 6.90 -5.41 16.64
C GLU A 5 5.56 -5.80 16.03
N HIS A 6 4.80 -4.82 15.52
CA HIS A 6 3.53 -5.05 14.85
C HIS A 6 3.69 -5.94 13.61
N PHE A 7 4.66 -5.64 12.75
CA PHE A 7 4.90 -6.44 11.54
C PHE A 7 5.35 -7.87 11.85
N VAL A 8 6.11 -8.06 12.93
CA VAL A 8 6.50 -9.41 13.38
C VAL A 8 5.28 -10.21 13.82
N ASP A 9 4.36 -9.59 14.57
CA ASP A 9 3.14 -10.24 15.05
C ASP A 9 2.17 -10.58 13.91
N GLU A 10 2.04 -9.70 12.91
CA GLU A 10 1.23 -9.93 11.71
C GLU A 10 1.79 -11.08 10.86
N PHE A 11 3.10 -11.07 10.59
CA PHE A 11 3.75 -12.15 9.86
C PHE A 11 3.63 -13.48 10.61
N ALA A 12 3.84 -13.49 11.93
CA ALA A 12 3.71 -14.69 12.74
C ALA A 12 2.28 -15.27 12.70
N SER A 13 1.26 -14.40 12.68
CA SER A 13 -0.13 -14.80 12.55
C SER A 13 -0.44 -15.40 11.19
N TYR A 14 0.04 -14.76 10.11
CA TYR A 14 -0.07 -15.26 8.74
C TYR A 14 0.61 -16.63 8.56
N ALA A 15 1.85 -16.77 9.02
CA ALA A 15 2.63 -18.00 8.88
C ALA A 15 1.95 -19.19 9.58
N LYS A 16 1.37 -18.97 10.77
CA LYS A 16 0.61 -20.00 11.51
C LYS A 16 -0.63 -20.46 10.74
N GLN A 17 -1.38 -19.54 10.14
CA GLN A 17 -2.56 -19.88 9.33
C GLN A 17 -2.18 -20.64 8.06
N ARG A 18 -1.10 -20.23 7.39
CA ARG A 18 -0.64 -20.85 6.15
C ARG A 18 -0.09 -22.26 6.38
N LEU A 19 0.71 -22.46 7.43
CA LEU A 19 1.23 -23.78 7.83
C LEU A 19 0.13 -24.77 8.24
N ALA A 20 -0.99 -24.28 8.76
CA ALA A 20 -2.14 -25.13 9.09
C ALA A 20 -2.90 -25.60 7.83
N SER A 21 -2.73 -24.91 6.70
CA SER A 21 -3.47 -25.15 5.45
C SER A 21 -2.62 -25.84 4.37
N ASP A 22 -1.35 -25.46 4.23
CA ASP A 22 -0.40 -26.03 3.27
C ASP A 22 0.87 -26.49 4.02
N GLY A 23 1.12 -27.79 4.02
CA GLY A 23 2.29 -28.36 4.66
C GLY A 23 3.59 -28.01 3.93
N ALA A 24 4.60 -27.62 4.72
CA ALA A 24 6.03 -27.54 4.37
C ALA A 24 6.49 -26.40 3.43
N LEU A 25 5.89 -25.21 3.51
CA LEU A 25 6.54 -24.01 2.98
C LEU A 25 7.73 -23.61 3.87
N SER A 26 8.87 -23.29 3.24
CA SER A 26 10.02 -22.69 3.93
C SER A 26 9.65 -21.31 4.48
N ILE A 27 10.29 -20.90 5.58
CA ILE A 27 10.08 -19.58 6.18
C ILE A 27 10.26 -18.42 5.19
N ASP A 28 11.26 -18.52 4.30
CA ASP A 28 11.55 -17.50 3.29
C ASP A 28 10.39 -17.35 2.31
N ARG A 29 9.83 -18.47 1.83
CA ARG A 29 8.64 -18.47 0.97
C ARG A 29 7.40 -17.89 1.64
N LEU A 30 7.19 -18.19 2.93
CA LEU A 30 6.08 -17.61 3.70
C LEU A 30 6.23 -16.09 3.83
N TYR A 31 7.47 -15.62 4.02
CA TYR A 31 7.76 -14.19 4.12
C TYR A 31 7.54 -13.48 2.79
N ASP A 32 8.01 -14.05 1.69
CA ASP A 32 7.79 -13.51 0.34
C ASP A 32 6.29 -13.42 0.01
N GLU A 33 5.53 -14.50 0.22
CA GLU A 33 4.07 -14.50 0.00
C GLU A 33 3.34 -13.46 0.87
N TRP A 34 3.71 -13.36 2.15
CA TRP A 34 3.13 -12.38 3.05
C TRP A 34 3.44 -10.95 2.58
N ARG A 35 4.69 -10.66 2.24
CA ARG A 35 5.12 -9.33 1.80
C ARG A 35 4.45 -8.92 0.48
N GLU A 36 4.31 -9.84 -0.46
CA GLU A 36 3.56 -9.61 -1.69
C GLU A 36 2.09 -9.29 -1.38
N SER A 37 1.46 -10.00 -0.43
CA SER A 37 0.09 -9.72 0.00
C SER A 37 -0.09 -8.34 0.65
N GLN A 38 0.93 -7.86 1.37
CA GLN A 38 0.92 -6.53 2.01
C GLN A 38 1.10 -5.39 1.01
N SER A 39 1.86 -5.62 -0.07
CA SER A 39 2.11 -4.59 -1.10
C SER A 39 0.80 -4.15 -1.78
N PHE A 40 -0.19 -5.03 -1.83
CA PHE A 40 -1.52 -4.69 -2.35
C PHE A 40 -2.32 -3.76 -1.44
N GLU A 41 -2.04 -3.70 -0.14
CA GLU A 41 -2.88 -2.96 0.80
C GLU A 41 -2.66 -1.44 0.68
N GLU A 42 -1.41 -0.98 0.56
CA GLU A 42 -1.10 0.44 0.32
C GLU A 42 -1.61 0.90 -1.05
N ASP A 43 -1.38 0.10 -2.09
CA ASP A 43 -1.86 0.39 -3.44
C ASP A 43 -3.40 0.39 -3.50
N ARG A 44 -4.06 -0.55 -2.81
CA ARG A 44 -5.53 -0.61 -2.69
C ARG A 44 -6.07 0.65 -2.02
N LEU A 45 -5.45 1.09 -0.92
CA LEU A 45 -5.86 2.31 -0.21
C LEU A 45 -5.69 3.56 -1.08
N ALA A 46 -4.61 3.65 -1.86
CA ALA A 46 -4.38 4.75 -2.78
C ALA A 46 -5.43 4.78 -3.92
N LEU A 47 -5.80 3.62 -4.44
CA LEU A 47 -6.87 3.49 -5.43
C LEU A 47 -8.24 3.86 -4.86
N GLU A 48 -8.58 3.39 -3.66
CA GLU A 48 -9.83 3.73 -2.98
C GLU A 48 -9.95 5.23 -2.67
N ALA A 49 -8.86 5.87 -2.27
CA ALA A 49 -8.81 7.32 -2.09
C ALA A 49 -9.08 8.04 -3.42
N SER A 50 -8.39 7.63 -4.51
CA SER A 50 -8.56 8.23 -5.83
C SER A 50 -9.99 8.10 -6.36
N LEU A 51 -10.64 6.94 -6.13
CA LEU A 51 -12.04 6.73 -6.51
C LEU A 51 -12.99 7.64 -5.72
N ARG A 52 -12.78 7.76 -4.40
CA ARG A 52 -13.56 8.66 -3.55
C ARG A 52 -13.42 10.11 -3.98
N ASP A 53 -12.21 10.55 -4.32
CA ASP A 53 -11.93 11.90 -4.79
C ASP A 53 -12.70 12.18 -6.09
N MET A 54 -12.69 11.22 -7.03
CA MET A 54 -13.48 11.30 -8.26
C MET A 54 -15.00 11.37 -8.00
N GLU A 55 -15.53 10.58 -7.05
CA GLU A 55 -16.95 10.62 -6.65
C GLU A 55 -17.37 11.98 -6.07
N HIS A 56 -16.45 12.67 -5.39
CA HIS A 56 -16.65 14.04 -4.88
C HIS A 56 -16.37 15.13 -5.93
N GLY A 57 -16.07 14.76 -7.18
CA GLY A 57 -15.83 15.67 -8.29
C GLY A 57 -14.37 16.13 -8.43
N GLU A 58 -13.46 15.61 -7.61
CA GLU A 58 -12.03 15.87 -7.70
C GLU A 58 -11.40 15.00 -8.81
N THR A 59 -11.63 15.39 -10.06
CA THR A 59 -11.15 14.69 -11.26
C THR A 59 -9.78 15.18 -11.75
N GLY A 60 -9.08 15.93 -10.89
CA GLY A 60 -7.81 16.60 -11.22
C GLY A 60 -8.02 17.99 -11.84
N ARG A 61 -6.97 18.49 -12.50
CA ARG A 61 -6.96 19.83 -13.13
C ARG A 61 -6.16 19.81 -14.43
N PRO A 62 -6.40 20.76 -15.35
CA PRO A 62 -5.57 20.92 -16.54
C PRO A 62 -4.09 21.04 -16.18
N PHE A 63 -3.23 20.39 -16.97
CA PHE A 63 -1.80 20.36 -16.70
C PHE A 63 -1.18 21.76 -16.65
N ASP A 64 -1.60 22.67 -17.55
CA ASP A 64 -1.06 24.01 -17.61
C ASP A 64 -1.35 24.82 -16.34
N ASP A 65 -2.53 24.65 -15.74
CA ASP A 65 -2.88 25.29 -14.46
C ASP A 65 -1.98 24.79 -13.33
N PHE A 66 -1.73 23.47 -13.29
CA PHE A 66 -0.77 22.88 -12.37
C PHE A 66 0.64 23.44 -12.58
N ALA A 67 1.12 23.41 -13.83
CA ALA A 67 2.48 23.79 -14.17
C ALA A 67 2.74 25.28 -13.85
N ASN A 68 1.78 26.15 -14.13
CA ASN A 68 1.88 27.58 -13.84
C ASN A 68 1.91 27.84 -12.33
N GLU A 69 1.06 27.17 -11.54
CA GLU A 69 1.11 27.29 -10.08
C GLU A 69 2.43 26.76 -9.52
N PHE A 70 2.87 25.60 -10.00
CA PHE A 70 4.11 24.96 -9.56
C PHE A 70 5.33 25.85 -9.82
N ARG A 71 5.44 26.42 -11.03
CA ARG A 71 6.49 27.39 -11.39
C ARG A 71 6.46 28.62 -10.50
N ARG A 72 5.28 29.21 -10.30
CA ARG A 72 5.11 30.39 -9.41
C ARG A 72 5.55 30.10 -7.98
N ARG A 73 5.21 28.93 -7.45
CA ARG A 73 5.52 28.53 -6.07
C ARG A 73 7.00 28.17 -5.88
N ASN A 74 7.61 27.52 -6.87
CA ASN A 74 8.98 27.02 -6.78
C ASN A 74 10.02 27.91 -7.48
N LYS A 75 9.60 29.01 -8.12
CA LYS A 75 10.44 29.97 -8.85
C LYS A 75 11.29 29.31 -9.94
N VAL A 76 10.68 28.38 -10.67
CA VAL A 76 11.26 27.65 -11.82
C VAL A 76 10.55 27.97 -13.11
#